data_AF-A0A367RB79-F1
#
_entry.id   AF-A0A367RB79-F1
#
_cell.length_a   1.000
_cell.length_b   1.000
_cell.length_c   1.000
_cell.angle_alpha   90.00
_cell.angle_beta   90.00
_cell.angle_gamma   90.00
#
_symmetry.space_group_name_H-M   'P 1'
#
loop_
_entity.id
_entity.type
_entity.pdbx_description
1 polymer ?
#
loop_
_entity_poly.entity_id
_entity_poly.type
_entity_poly.pdbx_seq_one_letter_code
_entity_poly.pdbx_strand_id
1 'polypeptide(L)'
;MSNLSVQLPDSLYKSLQELAKQDGISIDQFVATAVAEKIAALTTEIYLGELAKRGSREKYDAVLAKVPDIETESYSNAWIKTVSKNIRSPVMC
;
A
#
# COMPACT_ATOMS: atom_id res chain seq x y z
N MET A 1 -21.72 -7.41 15.40
CA MET A 1 -21.53 -6.00 14.98
C MET A 1 -22.10 -5.12 16.06
N SER A 2 -21.40 -4.06 16.46
CA SER A 2 -21.94 -3.02 17.34
C SER A 2 -22.61 -1.94 16.50
N ASN A 3 -23.65 -1.31 17.03
CA ASN A 3 -24.36 -0.24 16.34
C ASN A 3 -23.73 1.13 16.68
N LEU A 4 -23.57 1.98 15.66
CA LEU A 4 -23.14 3.36 15.79
C LEU A 4 -24.24 4.26 15.25
N SER A 5 -24.70 5.23 16.05
CA SER A 5 -25.64 6.26 15.61
C SER A 5 -24.94 7.61 15.61
N VAL A 6 -24.96 8.28 14.46
CA VAL A 6 -24.32 9.58 14.23
C VAL A 6 -25.25 10.44 13.39
N GLN A 7 -25.28 11.74 13.68
CA GLN A 7 -25.99 12.73 12.89
C GLN A 7 -25.02 13.37 11.90
N LEU A 8 -25.41 13.38 10.62
CA LEU A 8 -24.64 14.00 9.55
C LEU A 8 -25.45 15.17 8.98
N PRO A 9 -24.79 16.27 8.55
CA PRO A 9 -25.45 17.29 7.74
C PRO A 9 -26.07 16.67 6.47
N ASP A 10 -27.22 17.18 6.04
CA ASP A 10 -27.97 16.66 4.89
C ASP A 10 -27.11 16.58 3.62
N SER A 11 -26.26 17.56 3.38
CA SER A 11 -25.35 17.59 2.23
C SER A 11 -24.38 16.41 2.25
N LEU A 12 -23.80 16.13 3.42
CA LEU A 12 -22.86 15.02 3.59
C LEU A 12 -23.56 13.67 3.45
N TYR A 13 -24.76 13.55 4.01
CA TYR A 13 -25.56 12.33 3.87
C TYR A 13 -25.93 12.05 2.40
N LYS A 14 -26.28 13.08 1.61
CA LYS A 14 -26.51 12.93 0.17
C LYS A 14 -25.26 12.46 -0.58
N SER A 15 -24.10 13.07 -0.33
CA SER A 15 -22.84 12.62 -0.94
C SER A 15 -22.49 11.18 -0.56
N LEU A 16 -22.71 10.80 0.69
CA LEU A 16 -22.55 9.43 1.17
C LEU A 16 -23.44 8.44 0.39
N GLN A 17 -24.71 8.79 0.17
CA GLN A 17 -25.63 7.96 -0.63
C GLN A 17 -25.19 7.81 -2.08
N GLU A 18 -24.73 8.90 -2.70
CA GLU A 18 -24.25 8.91 -4.09
C GLU A 18 -23.01 8.02 -4.25
N LEU A 19 -22.03 8.16 -3.36
CA LEU A 19 -20.79 7.38 -3.37
C LEU A 19 -21.05 5.90 -3.10
N ALA A 20 -21.86 5.57 -2.08
CA ALA A 20 -22.23 4.18 -1.79
C ALA A 20 -22.95 3.52 -2.99
N LYS A 21 -23.81 4.27 -3.68
CA LYS A 21 -24.48 3.81 -4.91
C LYS A 21 -23.50 3.60 -6.07
N GLN A 22 -22.52 4.49 -6.23
CA GLN A 22 -21.47 4.36 -7.26
C GLN A 22 -20.62 3.10 -7.02
N ASP A 23 -20.28 2.82 -5.77
CA ASP A 23 -19.52 1.63 -5.37
C ASP A 23 -20.36 0.35 -5.34
N GLY A 24 -21.70 0.46 -5.44
CA GLY A 24 -22.61 -0.68 -5.41
C GLY A 24 -22.70 -1.37 -4.05
N ILE A 25 -22.40 -0.65 -2.96
CA ILE A 25 -22.41 -1.18 -1.59
C ILE A 25 -23.44 -0.48 -0.71
N SER A 26 -23.77 -1.08 0.44
CA SER A 26 -24.66 -0.44 1.41
C SER A 26 -23.98 0.76 2.09
N ILE A 27 -24.78 1.69 2.60
CA ILE A 27 -24.27 2.84 3.38
C ILE A 27 -23.47 2.35 4.60
N ASP A 28 -23.97 1.32 5.30
CA ASP A 28 -23.28 0.77 6.48
C ASP A 28 -21.91 0.18 6.11
N GLN A 29 -21.81 -0.52 4.98
CA GLN A 29 -20.55 -1.04 4.48
C GLN A 29 -19.61 0.09 4.06
N PHE A 30 -20.13 1.11 3.37
CA PHE A 30 -19.35 2.28 3.00
C PHE A 30 -18.77 2.98 4.24
N VAL A 31 -19.59 3.24 5.25
CA VAL A 31 -19.17 3.88 6.50
C VAL A 31 -18.15 3.01 7.25
N ALA A 32 -18.37 1.70 7.34
CA ALA A 32 -17.43 0.78 7.99
C ALA A 32 -16.06 0.80 7.30
N THR A 33 -16.03 0.76 5.96
CA THR A 33 -14.79 0.83 5.16
C THR A 33 -14.10 2.17 5.34
N ALA A 34 -14.83 3.30 5.23
CA ALA A 34 -14.27 4.63 5.41
C ALA A 34 -13.65 4.82 6.81
N VAL A 35 -14.30 4.28 7.85
CA VAL A 35 -13.76 4.28 9.22
C VAL A 35 -12.48 3.43 9.31
N ALA A 36 -12.48 2.23 8.71
CA ALA A 36 -11.30 1.37 8.69
C ALA A 36 -10.12 2.04 7.96
N GLU A 37 -10.37 2.67 6.81
CA GLU A 37 -9.37 3.42 6.05
C GLU A 37 -8.81 4.60 6.86
N LYS A 38 -9.68 5.37 7.53
CA LYS A 38 -9.23 6.49 8.36
C LYS A 38 -8.37 6.02 9.52
N ILE A 39 -8.74 4.90 10.17
CA ILE A 39 -7.94 4.29 11.23
C ILE A 39 -6.58 3.84 10.68
N ALA A 40 -6.55 3.15 9.54
CA ALA A 40 -5.31 2.71 8.90
C ALA A 40 -4.38 3.89 8.55
N ALA A 41 -4.92 4.98 8.01
CA ALA A 41 -4.16 6.17 7.69
C ALA A 41 -3.54 6.82 8.96
N LEU A 42 -4.34 7.04 9.99
CA LEU A 42 -3.89 7.69 11.23
C LEU A 42 -2.88 6.83 12.01
N THR A 43 -3.14 5.53 12.11
CA THR A 43 -2.22 4.60 12.81
C THR A 43 -0.89 4.47 12.07
N THR A 44 -0.92 4.48 10.74
CA THR A 44 0.30 4.47 9.91
C THR A 44 1.12 5.74 10.11
N GLU A 45 0.48 6.91 10.12
CA GLU A 45 1.15 8.18 10.39
C GLU A 45 1.88 8.17 11.74
N ILE A 46 1.18 7.72 12.79
CA ILE A 46 1.74 7.59 14.14
C ILE A 46 2.96 6.65 14.13
N TYR A 47 2.81 5.46 13.54
CA TYR A 47 3.87 4.47 13.47
C TYR A 47 5.12 4.98 12.74
N LEU A 48 4.94 5.63 11.58
CA LEU A 48 6.06 6.22 10.84
C LEU A 48 6.72 7.35 11.64
N GLY A 49 5.94 8.15 12.36
CA GLY A 49 6.48 9.17 13.27
C GLY A 49 7.33 8.58 14.39
N GLU A 50 6.91 7.45 14.98
CA GLU A 50 7.70 6.75 15.99
C GLU A 50 8.97 6.12 15.41
N LEU A 51 8.89 5.54 14.21
CA LEU A 51 10.06 5.01 13.51
C LEU A 51 11.06 6.11 13.18
N ALA A 52 10.60 7.26 12.71
CA ALA A 52 11.45 8.39 12.38
C ALA A 52 12.25 8.88 13.60
N LYS A 53 11.64 8.90 14.79
CA LYS A 53 12.35 9.24 16.06
C LYS A 53 13.48 8.27 16.42
N ARG A 54 13.38 7.01 15.97
CA ARG A 54 14.40 5.97 16.22
C ARG A 54 15.48 5.96 15.13
N GLY A 55 15.20 6.56 13.97
CA GLY A 55 16.14 6.68 12.86
C GLY A 55 17.29 7.64 13.16
N SER A 56 18.47 7.33 12.64
CA SER A 56 19.61 8.25 12.61
C SER A 56 20.23 8.21 11.24
N ARG A 57 20.41 9.39 10.65
CA ARG A 57 21.00 9.51 9.32
C ARG A 57 22.46 9.06 9.33
N GLU A 58 23.17 9.38 10.40
CA GLU A 58 24.57 9.00 10.60
C GLU A 58 24.72 7.48 10.66
N LYS A 59 23.85 6.79 11.41
CA LYS A 59 23.84 5.32 11.46
C LYS A 59 23.52 4.70 10.10
N TYR A 60 22.59 5.30 9.36
CA TYR A 60 22.25 4.87 8.00
C TYR A 60 23.44 5.00 7.05
N ASP A 61 24.08 6.17 7.00
CA ASP A 61 25.25 6.42 6.15
C ASP A 61 26.44 5.53 6.55
N ALA A 62 26.65 5.29 7.86
CA ALA A 62 27.68 4.38 8.35
C ALA A 62 27.46 2.92 7.94
N VAL A 63 26.20 2.49 7.76
CA VAL A 63 25.88 1.17 7.20
C VAL A 63 26.13 1.16 5.69
N LEU A 64 25.71 2.21 4.97
CA LEU A 64 25.93 2.32 3.52
C LEU A 64 27.42 2.33 3.15
N ALA A 65 28.26 2.99 3.95
CA ALA A 65 29.71 3.02 3.72
C ALA A 65 30.39 1.63 3.80
N LYS A 66 29.70 0.61 4.35
CA LYS A 66 30.20 -0.77 4.37
C LYS A 66 29.95 -1.50 3.06
N VAL A 67 29.10 -0.96 2.19
CA VAL A 67 28.86 -1.54 0.86
C VAL A 67 30.06 -1.18 -0.03
N PRO A 68 30.77 -2.18 -0.59
CA PRO A 68 31.88 -1.91 -1.49
C PRO A 68 31.41 -1.14 -2.73
N ASP A 69 32.11 -0.05 -3.06
CA ASP A 69 31.89 0.71 -4.28
C ASP A 69 32.57 0.01 -5.45
N ILE A 70 31.97 -1.10 -5.88
CA ILE A 70 32.42 -1.92 -7.01
C ILE A 70 31.34 -1.87 -8.11
N GLU A 71 31.77 -1.88 -9.37
CA GLU A 71 30.82 -2.12 -10.47
C GLU A 71 30.11 -3.44 -10.19
N THR A 72 28.79 -3.37 -10.07
CA THR A 72 27.98 -4.57 -9.97
C THR A 72 28.17 -5.36 -11.26
N GLU A 73 28.69 -6.58 -11.17
CA GLU A 73 28.56 -7.54 -12.26
C GLU A 73 27.10 -7.57 -12.66
N SER A 74 26.81 -7.31 -13.93
CA SER A 74 25.45 -7.16 -14.42
C SER A 74 24.65 -8.44 -14.13
N TYR A 75 23.92 -8.47 -13.02
CA TYR A 75 22.86 -9.44 -12.77
C TYR A 75 21.63 -9.04 -13.58
N SER A 76 21.81 -8.86 -14.88
CA SER A 76 20.75 -8.88 -15.87
C SER A 76 21.27 -9.64 -17.07
N ASN A 77 21.06 -10.96 -17.04
CA ASN A 77 20.51 -11.68 -18.18
C ASN A 77 20.39 -13.20 -17.98
N ALA A 78 20.92 -13.83 -16.93
CA ALA A 78 20.72 -15.29 -16.75
C ALA A 78 19.26 -15.66 -16.48
N TRP A 79 18.61 -15.05 -15.47
CA TRP A 79 17.21 -15.35 -15.14
C TRP A 79 16.23 -14.86 -16.21
N ILE A 80 16.47 -13.69 -16.81
CA ILE A 80 15.64 -13.15 -17.90
C ILE A 80 15.78 -14.01 -19.18
N LYS A 81 16.99 -14.48 -19.52
CA LYS A 81 17.20 -15.38 -20.68
C LYS A 81 16.59 -16.76 -20.44
N THR A 82 16.63 -17.28 -19.22
CA THR A 82 16.05 -18.60 -18.88
C THR A 82 14.52 -18.57 -18.95
N VAL A 83 13.88 -17.52 -18.41
CA VAL A 83 12.42 -17.35 -18.50
C VAL A 83 11.98 -17.08 -19.94
N SER A 84 12.71 -16.24 -20.68
CA SER A 84 12.38 -15.94 -22.08
C SER A 84 12.60 -17.13 -23.03
N LYS A 85 13.51 -18.05 -22.72
CA LYS A 85 13.69 -19.31 -23.49
C LYS A 85 12.57 -20.31 -23.23
N ASN A 86 11.96 -20.29 -22.04
CA ASN A 86 10.92 -21.25 -21.67
C ASN A 86 9.49 -20.83 -22.10
N ILE A 87 9.30 -19.57 -22.53
CA ILE A 87 8.02 -19.04 -23.02
C ILE A 87 7.83 -19.24 -24.55
N ARG A 88 8.86 -19.71 -25.28
CA ARG A 88 8.78 -20.06 -26.72
C ARG A 88 8.82 -21.57 -26.99
N SER A 89 8.26 -22.39 -26.11
CA SER A 89 7.86 -23.74 -26.53
C SER A 89 6.60 -23.61 -27.41
N PRO A 90 6.62 -24.09 -28.67
CA PRO A 90 5.40 -24.21 -29.44
C PRO A 90 4.53 -25.26 -28.73
N VAL A 91 3.32 -24.87 -28.35
CA VAL A 91 2.24 -25.82 -28.18
C VAL A 91 2.09 -26.53 -29.53
N MET A 92 2.59 -27.76 -29.63
CA MET A 92 2.20 -28.70 -30.68
C MET A 92 0.70 -28.95 -30.50
N CYS A 93 -0.10 -28.29 -31.33
CA CYS A 93 -1.33 -28.86 -31.84
C CYS A 93 -1.02 -29.57 -33.16
#